data_AF-A0A1G2MH69-F1
#
_entry.id   AF-A0A1G2MH69-F1
#
_cell.length_a   1.000
_cell.length_b   1.000
_cell.length_c   1.000
_cell.angle_alpha   90.00
_cell.angle_beta   90.00
_cell.angle_gamma   90.00
#
_symmetry.space_group_name_H-M   'P 1'
#
loop_
_entity.id
_entity.type
_entity.pdbx_description
1 polymer ?
#
loop_
_entity_poly.entity_id
_entity_poly.type
_entity_poly.pdbx_seq_one_letter_code
_entity_poly.pdbx_strand_id
1 'polypeptide(L)'
;MSEKRCSTLPPDISGLSFCIQGGETFKVLRGQYFSDQNISGQHRRYLGGLREGLLVSVSFYGQPVPLITVKGGVVRLIEIEIDSTLFKGSHEISQKLKVTKTRFPIALFQG
;
A
#
# COMPACT_ATOMS: atom_id res chain seq x y z
N MET A 1 18.47 -15.06 -3.24
CA MET A 1 18.70 -13.62 -2.98
C MET A 1 17.88 -13.26 -1.74
N SER A 2 18.45 -12.55 -0.76
CA SER A 2 17.69 -12.14 0.43
C SER A 2 16.79 -10.98 0.05
N GLU A 3 15.48 -11.18 0.04
CA GLU A 3 14.51 -10.09 -0.16
C GLU A 3 14.66 -9.09 1.00
N LYS A 4 15.10 -7.87 0.69
CA LYS A 4 15.24 -6.82 1.70
C LYS A 4 13.87 -6.22 1.96
N ARG A 5 13.33 -6.49 3.14
CA ARG A 5 12.07 -5.92 3.60
C ARG A 5 12.16 -4.39 3.58
N CYS A 6 11.13 -3.73 3.07
CA CYS A 6 11.01 -2.28 3.17
C CYS A 6 10.85 -1.91 4.65
N SER A 7 11.83 -1.22 5.23
CA SER A 7 11.80 -0.79 6.63
C SER A 7 11.66 0.73 6.79
N THR A 8 11.96 1.49 5.74
CA THR A 8 11.82 2.94 5.68
C THR A 8 11.40 3.34 4.28
N LEU A 9 10.22 3.96 4.14
CA LEU A 9 9.71 4.42 2.86
C LEU A 9 9.42 5.92 2.88
N PRO A 10 9.90 6.70 1.89
CA PRO A 10 9.55 8.11 1.77
C PRO A 10 8.05 8.29 1.47
N PRO A 11 7.47 9.47 1.72
CA PRO A 11 6.09 9.79 1.34
C PRO A 11 5.83 9.67 -0.16
N ASP A 12 6.82 9.97 -1.00
CA ASP A 12 6.74 9.75 -2.45
C ASP A 12 7.36 8.40 -2.81
N ILE A 13 6.49 7.46 -3.14
CA ILE A 13 6.85 6.10 -3.57
C ILE A 13 6.60 5.89 -5.06
N SER A 14 6.29 6.95 -5.80
CA SER A 14 6.04 6.88 -7.24
C SER A 14 7.30 6.43 -7.97
N GLY A 15 7.16 5.51 -8.92
CA GLY A 15 8.27 4.87 -9.63
C GLY A 15 8.93 3.70 -8.89
N LEU A 16 8.64 3.47 -7.61
CA LEU A 16 9.20 2.35 -6.85
C LEU A 16 8.49 1.03 -7.16
N SER A 17 9.27 -0.04 -7.19
CA SER A 17 8.79 -1.42 -7.33
C SER A 17 8.79 -2.12 -5.97
N PHE A 18 7.72 -2.86 -5.71
CA PHE A 18 7.55 -3.64 -4.48
C PHE A 18 7.16 -5.06 -4.81
N CYS A 19 7.74 -6.01 -4.09
CA CYS A 19 7.31 -7.40 -4.06
C CYS A 19 6.45 -7.63 -2.80
N ILE A 20 5.28 -8.24 -2.99
CA ILE A 20 4.43 -8.71 -1.89
C ILE A 20 4.96 -10.07 -1.42
N GLN A 21 5.05 -10.30 -0.10
CA GLN A 21 5.48 -11.59 0.43
C GLN A 21 4.70 -12.77 -0.19
N GLY A 22 5.39 -13.63 -0.95
CA GLY A 22 4.75 -14.77 -1.63
C GLY A 22 3.74 -14.38 -2.72
N GLY A 23 3.86 -13.16 -3.26
CA GLY A 23 2.92 -12.58 -4.21
C GLY A 23 3.61 -11.96 -5.43
N GLU A 24 2.87 -11.07 -6.11
CA GLU A 24 3.32 -10.40 -7.33
C GLU A 24 4.21 -9.18 -7.01
N THR A 25 5.07 -8.84 -7.97
CA THR A 25 5.80 -7.56 -7.98
C THR A 25 4.96 -6.52 -8.69
N PHE A 26 4.87 -5.32 -8.14
CA PHE A 26 4.15 -4.21 -8.73
C PHE A 26 4.96 -2.92 -8.62
N LYS A 27 4.83 -2.06 -9.63
CA LYS A 27 5.41 -0.72 -9.63
C LYS A 27 4.32 0.30 -9.31
N VAL A 28 4.57 1.20 -8.37
CA VAL A 28 3.66 2.31 -8.09
C VAL A 28 3.87 3.39 -9.14
N LEU A 29 2.83 3.71 -9.92
CA LEU A 29 2.90 4.79 -10.89
C LEU A 29 2.35 6.10 -10.31
N ARG A 30 1.28 5.99 -9.50
CA ARG A 30 0.68 7.13 -8.82
C ARG A 30 0.11 6.75 -7.46
N GLY A 31 0.48 7.52 -6.46
CA GLY A 31 -0.06 7.43 -5.11
C GLY A 31 -0.55 8.77 -4.58
N GLN A 32 -1.41 8.73 -3.56
CA GLN A 32 -1.82 9.92 -2.82
C GLN A 32 -1.41 9.76 -1.36
N TYR A 33 -0.52 10.64 -0.91
CA TYR A 33 -0.04 10.65 0.46
C TYR A 33 -1.07 11.29 1.41
N PHE A 34 -1.26 10.65 2.57
CA PHE A 34 -2.02 11.14 3.70
C PHE A 34 -1.14 11.07 4.94
N SER A 35 -0.83 12.22 5.53
CA SER A 35 -0.11 12.29 6.79
C SER A 35 -0.96 11.74 7.95
N ASP A 36 -0.31 11.27 9.01
CA ASP A 36 -0.99 10.76 10.20
C ASP A 36 -2.00 11.75 10.82
N GLN A 37 -1.72 13.04 10.68
CA GLN A 37 -2.59 14.13 11.13
C GLN A 37 -3.89 14.20 10.31
N ASN A 38 -3.81 13.94 9.00
CA ASN A 38 -4.93 14.00 8.06
C ASN A 38 -5.75 12.70 8.04
N ILE A 39 -5.24 11.61 8.60
CA ILE A 39 -5.99 10.36 8.74
C ILE A 39 -7.06 10.54 9.82
N SER A 40 -8.31 10.23 9.49
CA SER A 40 -9.43 10.33 10.45
C SER A 40 -9.18 9.45 11.68
N GLY A 41 -9.71 9.86 12.84
CA GLY A 41 -9.51 9.12 14.09
C GLY A 41 -9.93 7.64 14.02
N GLN A 42 -10.97 7.33 13.22
CA GLN A 42 -11.43 5.97 12.97
C GLN A 42 -10.36 5.11 12.27
N HIS A 43 -9.67 5.66 11.26
CA HIS A 43 -8.63 4.95 10.54
C HIS A 43 -7.30 4.94 11.30
N ARG A 44 -7.02 5.99 12.09
CA ARG A 44 -5.81 6.11 12.90
C ARG A 44 -5.65 4.97 13.90
N ARG A 45 -6.74 4.43 14.46
CA ARG A 45 -6.71 3.25 15.35
C ARG A 45 -6.14 2.00 14.69
N TYR A 46 -6.27 1.90 13.37
CA TYR A 46 -5.78 0.76 12.59
C TYR A 46 -4.40 1.03 11.98
N LEU A 47 -4.12 2.29 11.62
CA LEU A 47 -2.89 2.68 10.92
C LEU A 47 -1.76 3.12 11.86
N GLY A 48 -2.09 3.74 13.00
CA GLY A 48 -1.15 4.42 13.90
C GLY A 48 -0.21 3.53 14.73
N GLY A 49 -0.20 2.22 14.49
CA GLY A 49 0.75 1.27 15.10
C GLY A 49 1.43 0.36 14.08
N LEU A 50 1.19 0.58 12.79
CA LEU A 50 1.77 -0.23 11.74
C LEU A 50 3.21 0.20 11.47
N ARG A 51 4.08 -0.77 11.22
CA ARG A 51 5.44 -0.51 10.75
C ARG A 51 5.39 0.02 9.32
N GLU A 52 6.39 0.81 8.92
CA GLU A 52 6.58 1.20 7.53
C GLU A 52 6.83 -0.01 6.63
N GLY A 53 6.52 0.12 5.33
CA GLY A 53 6.73 -0.95 4.35
C GLY A 53 5.71 -2.08 4.43
N LEU A 54 4.48 -1.75 4.83
CA LEU A 54 3.35 -2.68 4.82
C LEU A 54 2.32 -2.23 3.78
N LEU A 55 1.82 -3.18 3.01
CA LEU A 55 0.61 -3.02 2.21
C LEU A 55 -0.60 -3.38 3.08
N VAL A 56 -1.55 -2.47 3.23
CA VAL A 56 -2.74 -2.67 4.05
C VAL A 56 -4.00 -2.29 3.29
N SER A 57 -5.13 -2.90 3.68
CA SER A 57 -6.46 -2.55 3.17
C SER A 57 -7.30 -1.95 4.28
N VAL A 58 -7.84 -0.76 4.04
CA VAL A 58 -8.82 -0.10 4.91
C VAL A 58 -10.16 0.05 4.19
N SER A 59 -11.26 -0.07 4.93
CA SER A 59 -12.60 0.12 4.36
C SER A 59 -12.93 1.60 4.36
N PHE A 60 -13.22 2.16 3.19
CA PHE A 60 -13.66 3.54 3.00
C PHE A 60 -14.99 3.52 2.26
N TYR A 61 -16.06 4.01 2.90
CA TYR A 61 -17.44 3.88 2.41
C TYR A 61 -17.82 2.45 1.99
N GLY A 62 -17.36 1.44 2.75
CA GLY A 62 -17.65 0.03 2.46
C GLY A 62 -16.77 -0.61 1.39
N GLN A 63 -15.85 0.14 0.76
CA GLN A 63 -14.94 -0.38 -0.27
C GLN A 63 -13.53 -0.56 0.28
N PRO A 64 -12.82 -1.64 -0.08
CA PRO A 64 -11.41 -1.81 0.29
C PRO A 64 -10.55 -0.79 -0.45
N VAL A 65 -9.67 -0.11 0.29
CA VAL A 65 -8.71 0.86 -0.21
C VAL A 65 -7.30 0.37 0.12
N PRO A 66 -6.47 0.08 -0.90
CA PRO A 66 -5.09 -0.35 -0.70
C PRO A 66 -4.20 0.85 -0.38
N LEU A 67 -3.46 0.72 0.72
CA LEU A 67 -2.55 1.74 1.24
C LEU A 67 -1.17 1.12 1.52
N ILE A 68 -0.10 1.89 1.33
CA ILE A 68 1.24 1.53 1.78
C ILE A 68 1.62 2.41 2.97
N THR A 69 2.09 1.81 4.06
CA THR A 69 2.62 2.56 5.20
C THR A 69 4.00 3.11 4.89
N VAL A 70 4.14 4.42 5.09
CA VAL A 70 5.35 5.19 4.79
C VAL A 70 5.69 6.08 5.99
N LYS A 71 6.83 6.76 5.93
CA LYS A 71 7.22 7.69 6.98
C LYS A 71 6.16 8.78 7.20
N GLY A 72 5.62 8.82 8.42
CA GLY A 72 4.66 9.83 8.86
C GLY A 72 3.26 9.74 8.24
N GLY A 73 2.88 8.59 7.67
CA GLY A 73 1.54 8.40 7.14
C GLY A 73 1.38 7.19 6.24
N VAL A 74 0.47 7.32 5.27
CA VAL A 74 0.15 6.28 4.30
C VAL A 74 0.05 6.85 2.89
N VAL A 75 0.35 6.03 1.90
CA VAL A 75 0.10 6.34 0.49
C VAL A 75 -1.03 5.45 -0.01
N ARG A 76 -2.12 6.06 -0.44
CA ARG A 76 -3.18 5.37 -1.18
C ARG A 76 -2.71 5.07 -2.59
N LEU A 77 -2.82 3.82 -3.02
CA LEU A 77 -2.52 3.44 -4.40
C LEU A 77 -3.65 3.90 -5.32
N ILE A 78 -3.30 4.69 -6.33
CA ILE A 78 -4.24 5.17 -7.37
C ILE A 78 -3.98 4.42 -8.68
N GLU A 79 -2.71 4.17 -9.00
CA GLU A 79 -2.30 3.51 -10.23
C GLU A 79 -1.02 2.72 -10.02
N ILE A 80 -1.03 1.47 -10.47
CA ILE A 80 0.12 0.57 -10.43
C ILE A 80 0.29 -0.14 -11.77
N GLU A 81 1.48 -0.69 -11.98
CA GLU A 81 1.82 -1.55 -13.11
C GLU A 81 2.27 -2.92 -12.60
N ILE A 82 1.76 -3.98 -13.21
CA ILE A 82 2.19 -5.37 -12.99
C ILE A 82 2.34 -6.01 -14.37
N ASP A 83 3.52 -6.55 -14.67
CA ASP A 83 3.81 -7.19 -15.96
C ASP A 83 3.38 -6.33 -17.16
N SER A 84 3.73 -5.04 -17.15
CA SER A 84 3.33 -4.03 -18.17
C SER A 84 1.82 -3.76 -18.30
N THR A 85 0.99 -4.32 -17.41
CA THR A 85 -0.45 -4.08 -17.36
C THR A 85 -0.76 -3.04 -16.29
N LEU A 86 -1.56 -2.03 -16.67
CA LEU A 86 -1.96 -0.94 -15.78
C LEU A 86 -3.24 -1.29 -15.02
N PHE A 87 -3.23 -1.06 -13.71
CA PHE A 87 -4.40 -1.20 -12.84
C PHE A 87 -4.72 0.15 -12.20
N LYS A 88 -5.98 0.58 -12.29
CA LYS A 88 -6.42 1.92 -11.87
C LYS A 88 -7.55 1.87 -10.86
N GLY A 89 -7.37 2.62 -9.79
CA GLY A 89 -8.37 2.78 -8.75
C GLY A 89 -8.36 1.65 -7.71
N SER A 90 -8.93 1.96 -6.54
CA SER A 90 -8.78 1.15 -5.34
C SER A 90 -9.38 -0.26 -5.47
N HIS A 91 -10.52 -0.41 -6.14
CA HIS A 91 -11.18 -1.71 -6.29
C HIS A 91 -10.34 -2.69 -7.10
N GLU A 92 -9.91 -2.27 -8.30
CA GLU A 92 -9.13 -3.10 -9.21
C GLU A 92 -7.77 -3.49 -8.60
N ILE A 93 -7.08 -2.51 -8.02
CA ILE A 93 -5.80 -2.72 -7.33
C ILE A 93 -5.97 -3.68 -6.14
N SER A 94 -7.04 -3.52 -5.35
CA SER A 94 -7.30 -4.42 -4.21
C SER A 94 -7.55 -5.86 -4.65
N GLN A 95 -8.25 -6.09 -5.76
CA GLN A 95 -8.47 -7.43 -6.31
C GLN A 95 -7.15 -8.05 -6.77
N LYS A 96 -6.39 -7.30 -7.57
CA LYS A 96 -5.14 -7.80 -8.16
C LYS A 96 -4.08 -8.11 -7.09
N LEU A 97 -3.90 -7.22 -6.11
CA LEU A 97 -2.97 -7.44 -5.00
C LEU A 97 -3.54 -8.34 -3.89
N LYS A 98 -4.74 -8.91 -4.07
CA LYS A 98 -5.46 -9.77 -3.10
C LYS A 98 -5.66 -9.13 -1.72
N VAL A 99 -5.72 -7.80 -1.67
CA VAL A 99 -6.00 -7.01 -0.46
C VAL A 99 -7.48 -6.59 -0.42
N THR A 100 -8.35 -7.58 -0.59
CA THR A 100 -9.82 -7.44 -0.69
C THR A 100 -10.50 -7.46 0.67
N LYS A 101 -9.85 -8.03 1.70
CA LYS A 101 -10.32 -8.01 3.08
C LYS A 101 -9.55 -6.94 3.86
N THR A 102 -10.32 -6.09 4.54
CA THR A 102 -9.77 -5.15 5.52
C THR A 102 -8.99 -5.91 6.59
N ARG A 103 -7.85 -5.36 7.06
CA ARG A 103 -7.13 -5.74 8.29
C ARG A 103 -6.07 -6.86 8.22
N PHE A 104 -5.55 -7.22 7.05
CA PHE A 104 -4.35 -8.07 6.97
C PHE A 104 -3.18 -7.30 6.35
N PRO A 105 -2.28 -6.72 7.17
CA PRO A 105 -1.08 -6.08 6.65
C PRO A 105 -0.14 -7.11 6.03
N ILE A 106 0.34 -6.83 4.82
CA ILE A 106 1.27 -7.68 4.08
C ILE A 106 2.62 -6.98 4.01
N ALA A 107 3.70 -7.70 4.30
CA ALA A 107 5.04 -7.14 4.20
C ALA A 107 5.41 -6.87 2.73
N LEU A 108 6.02 -5.70 2.49
CA LEU A 108 6.62 -5.35 1.21
C LEU A 108 8.13 -5.55 1.26
N PHE A 109 8.66 -6.00 0.13
CA PHE A 109 10.08 -6.16 -0.14
C PHE A 109 10.46 -5.30 -1.35
N GLN A 110 11.73 -4.91 -1.41
CA GLN A 110 12.23 -4.17 -2.55
C GLN A 110 12.25 -5.10 -3.78
N GLY A 111 11.48 -4.74 -4.81
CA GLY A 111 11.41 -5.45 -6.08
C GLY A 111 12.38 -4.90 -7.12
#